data_AF-A0A918PDR8-F1
#
_entry.id   AF-A0A918PDR8-F1
#
_cell.length_a   1.000
_cell.length_b   1.000
_cell.length_c   1.000
_cell.angle_alpha   90.00
_cell.angle_beta   90.00
_cell.angle_gamma   90.00
#
_symmetry.space_group_name_H-M   'P 1'
#
loop_
_entity.id
_entity.type
_entity.pdbx_description
1 polymer ?
#
loop_
_entity_poly.entity_id
_entity_poly.type
_entity_poly.pdbx_seq_one_letter_code
_entity_poly.pdbx_strand_id
1 'polypeptide(L)'
;MTAPANALIAAAQASEAVAELLRFHREGPNWPAPFGDIEVTCKLAEALKLAAEIERDSLHDGAAFDEEREALGQLIHACGNFIEGWAG
;
A
#
# COMPACT_ATOMS: atom_id res chain seq x y z
N MET A 1 -16.95 9.59 -2.07
CA MET A 1 -16.64 9.79 -3.52
C MET A 1 -15.15 10.15 -3.68
N THR A 2 -14.27 9.28 -3.17
CA THR A 2 -12.80 9.49 -3.00
C THR A 2 -11.95 8.56 -3.86
N ALA A 3 -12.53 7.51 -4.45
CA ALA A 3 -11.83 6.46 -5.18
C ALA A 3 -10.89 6.95 -6.31
N PRO A 4 -11.22 7.98 -7.14
CA PRO A 4 -10.31 8.43 -8.20
C PRO A 4 -9.02 9.06 -7.66
N ALA A 5 -9.10 9.79 -6.55
CA ALA A 5 -7.94 10.40 -5.92
C ALA A 5 -7.06 9.34 -5.22
N ASN A 6 -7.69 8.39 -4.53
CA ASN A 6 -6.99 7.26 -3.90
C ASN A 6 -6.25 6.41 -4.95
N ALA A 7 -6.85 6.17 -6.11
CA ALA A 7 -6.23 5.41 -7.18
C ALA A 7 -4.96 6.11 -7.72
N LEU A 8 -5.01 7.44 -7.89
CA LEU A 8 -3.86 8.21 -8.34
C LEU A 8 -2.73 8.23 -7.30
N ILE A 9 -3.08 8.42 -6.01
CA ILE A 9 -2.10 8.39 -4.92
C ILE A 9 -1.46 7.00 -4.84
N ALA A 10 -2.25 5.93 -4.84
CA ALA A 10 -1.74 4.56 -4.81
C ALA A 10 -0.77 4.28 -5.97
N ALA A 11 -1.12 4.71 -7.19
CA ALA A 11 -0.28 4.54 -8.36
C ALA A 11 1.05 5.32 -8.24
N ALA A 12 1.03 6.54 -7.73
CA ALA A 12 2.23 7.35 -7.51
C ALA A 12 3.16 6.68 -6.48
N GLN A 13 2.61 6.31 -5.33
CA GLN A 13 3.37 5.67 -4.25
C GLN A 13 3.97 4.32 -4.68
N ALA A 14 3.21 3.50 -5.41
CA ALA A 14 3.71 2.25 -5.96
C ALA A 14 4.83 2.48 -6.99
N SER A 15 4.71 3.51 -7.84
CA SER A 15 5.72 3.82 -8.86
C SER A 15 7.06 4.21 -8.24
N GLU A 16 7.04 5.03 -7.19
CA GLU A 16 8.25 5.42 -6.46
C GLU A 16 8.92 4.20 -5.83
N ALA A 17 8.15 3.32 -5.22
CA ALA A 17 8.72 2.13 -4.60
C ALA A 17 9.25 1.10 -5.61
N VAL A 18 8.59 0.94 -6.77
CA VAL A 18 9.09 0.10 -7.87
C VAL A 18 10.43 0.63 -8.37
N ALA A 19 10.60 1.95 -8.48
CA ALA A 19 11.86 2.55 -8.92
C ALA A 19 13.01 2.19 -7.97
N GLU A 20 12.78 2.17 -6.66
CA GLU A 20 13.78 1.82 -5.66
C GLU A 20 14.17 0.32 -5.68
N LEU A 21 13.19 -0.56 -5.91
CA LEU A 21 13.48 -1.99 -6.13
C LEU A 21 14.34 -2.22 -7.38
N LEU A 22 14.05 -1.51 -8.47
CA LEU A 22 14.83 -1.56 -9.70
C LEU A 22 16.24 -0.97 -9.52
N ARG A 23 16.36 0.14 -8.78
CA ARG A 23 17.64 0.72 -8.39
C ARG A 23 18.47 -0.31 -7.62
N PHE A 24 17.89 -0.94 -6.60
CA PHE A 24 18.59 -1.94 -5.79
C PHE A 24 19.06 -3.14 -6.61
N HIS A 25 18.22 -3.66 -7.51
CA HIS A 25 18.62 -4.72 -8.43
C HIS A 25 19.85 -4.34 -9.26
N ARG A 26 19.93 -3.09 -9.72
CA ARG A 26 21.03 -2.57 -10.54
C ARG A 26 22.31 -2.29 -9.75
N GLU A 27 22.18 -1.70 -8.56
CA GLU A 27 23.31 -1.20 -7.77
C GLU A 27 23.89 -2.26 -6.81
N GLY A 28 23.11 -3.30 -6.52
CA GLY A 28 23.53 -4.39 -5.64
C GLY A 28 23.56 -3.99 -4.16
N PRO A 29 23.99 -4.89 -3.27
CA PRO A 29 23.83 -4.76 -1.81
C PRO A 29 24.80 -3.78 -1.14
N ASN A 30 25.57 -3.00 -1.92
CA ASN A 30 26.69 -2.21 -1.41
C ASN A 30 26.26 -0.99 -0.54
N TRP A 31 24.97 -0.61 -0.56
CA TRP A 31 24.26 0.42 0.23
C TRP A 31 23.55 1.45 -0.67
N PRO A 32 22.29 1.86 -0.37
CA PRO A 32 21.40 1.34 0.68
C PRO A 32 20.69 0.03 0.31
N ALA A 33 20.21 -0.68 1.33
CA ALA A 33 19.41 -1.92 1.22
C ALA A 33 18.15 -1.73 0.31
N PRO A 34 17.46 -2.81 -0.15
CA PRO A 34 16.35 -2.68 -1.10
C PRO A 34 15.19 -1.84 -0.55
N PHE A 35 15.04 -1.89 0.77
CA PHE A 35 14.14 -1.07 1.58
C PHE A 35 14.94 -0.32 2.66
N GLY A 36 16.17 0.10 2.31
CA GLY A 36 17.07 0.80 3.22
C GLY A 36 16.58 2.20 3.59
N ASP A 37 15.61 2.71 2.82
CA ASP A 37 14.81 3.86 3.16
C ASP A 37 13.40 3.39 3.55
N ILE A 38 13.02 3.75 4.77
CA ILE A 38 11.73 3.40 5.34
C ILE A 38 10.56 4.11 4.68
N GLU A 39 10.80 5.25 4.05
CA GLU A 39 9.78 5.91 3.26
C GLU A 39 9.28 4.98 2.16
N VAL A 40 10.17 4.22 1.51
CA VAL A 40 9.81 3.29 0.42
C VAL A 40 8.82 2.22 0.89
N THR A 41 9.02 1.66 2.08
CA THR A 41 8.10 0.64 2.63
C THR A 41 6.79 1.26 3.12
N CYS A 42 6.83 2.45 3.71
CA CYS A 42 5.62 3.20 4.07
C CYS A 42 4.79 3.56 2.83
N LYS A 43 5.42 3.97 1.73
CA LYS A 43 4.74 4.27 0.46
C LYS A 43 4.08 3.03 -0.14
N LEU A 44 4.73 1.87 -0.09
CA LEU A 44 4.11 0.60 -0.50
C LEU A 44 2.92 0.22 0.38
N ALA A 45 3.06 0.37 1.70
CA ALA A 45 1.98 0.09 2.64
C ALA A 45 0.77 1.02 2.40
N GLU A 46 1.01 2.31 2.14
CA GLU A 46 -0.05 3.28 1.81
C GLU A 46 -0.69 2.95 0.46
N ALA A 47 0.10 2.59 -0.56
CA ALA A 47 -0.44 2.16 -1.85
C ALA A 47 -1.35 0.92 -1.71
N LEU A 48 -0.93 -0.06 -0.92
CA LEU A 48 -1.71 -1.27 -0.66
C LEU A 48 -2.99 -0.98 0.13
N LYS A 49 -2.90 -0.12 1.15
CA LYS A 49 -4.06 0.36 1.92
C LYS A 49 -5.09 1.02 1.01
N LEU A 50 -4.68 1.96 0.17
CA LEU A 50 -5.56 2.66 -0.74
C LEU A 50 -6.19 1.72 -1.79
N ALA A 51 -5.42 0.75 -2.31
CA ALA A 51 -5.95 -0.27 -3.20
C ALA A 51 -7.04 -1.12 -2.51
N ALA A 52 -6.79 -1.55 -1.26
CA ALA A 52 -7.75 -2.31 -0.48
C ALA A 52 -9.02 -1.49 -0.14
N GLU A 53 -8.88 -0.19 0.13
CA GLU A 53 -10.03 0.72 0.30
C GLU A 53 -10.87 0.81 -0.98
N ILE A 54 -10.23 0.98 -2.14
CA ILE A 54 -10.92 1.05 -3.44
C ILE A 54 -11.70 -0.24 -3.71
N GLU A 55 -11.09 -1.41 -3.50
CA GLU A 55 -11.78 -2.67 -3.74
C GLU A 55 -12.91 -2.90 -2.76
N ARG A 56 -12.69 -2.65 -1.47
CA ARG A 56 -13.74 -2.83 -0.45
C ARG A 56 -14.95 -1.94 -0.71
N ASP A 57 -14.71 -0.70 -1.14
CA ASP A 57 -15.75 0.26 -1.47
C ASP A 57 -16.45 -0.07 -2.80
N SER A 58 -15.82 -0.89 -3.66
CA SER A 58 -16.40 -1.38 -4.93
C SER A 58 -17.20 -2.67 -4.78
N LEU A 59 -17.05 -3.39 -3.67
CA LEU A 59 -17.84 -4.58 -3.36
C LEU A 59 -19.33 -4.26 -3.24
N HIS A 60 -20.16 -4.95 -4.01
CA HIS A 60 -21.61 -4.85 -3.91
C HIS A 60 -22.14 -5.30 -2.55
N ASP A 61 -23.30 -4.75 -2.16
CA ASP A 61 -23.99 -5.17 -0.95
C ASP A 61 -24.51 -6.60 -1.10
N GLY A 62 -24.21 -7.45 -0.10
CA GLY A 62 -24.72 -8.82 -0.03
C GLY A 62 -23.77 -9.76 0.70
N ALA A 63 -24.36 -10.77 1.35
CA ALA A 63 -23.64 -11.74 2.19
C ALA A 63 -22.54 -12.51 1.46
N ALA A 64 -22.57 -12.56 0.13
CA ALA A 64 -21.55 -13.20 -0.69
C ALA A 64 -20.17 -12.52 -0.60
N PHE A 65 -20.11 -11.25 -0.17
CA PHE A 65 -18.88 -10.47 -0.08
C PHE A 65 -18.50 -10.11 1.37
N ASP A 66 -19.19 -10.65 2.38
CA ASP A 66 -18.96 -10.29 3.78
C ASP A 66 -17.54 -10.68 4.23
N GLU A 67 -17.10 -11.89 3.89
CA GLU A 67 -15.75 -12.38 4.21
C GLU A 67 -14.66 -11.54 3.52
N GLU A 68 -14.87 -11.19 2.24
CA GLU A 68 -13.92 -10.37 1.47
C GLU A 68 -13.85 -8.94 2.01
N ARG A 69 -15.01 -8.36 2.37
CA ARG A 69 -15.11 -7.03 2.99
C ARG A 69 -14.39 -7.00 4.34
N GLU A 70 -14.52 -8.06 5.14
CA GLU A 70 -13.81 -8.20 6.41
C GLU A 70 -12.30 -8.32 6.18
N ALA A 71 -11.86 -9.19 5.27
CA ALA A 71 -10.44 -9.38 4.96
C ALA A 71 -9.77 -8.08 4.47
N LEU A 72 -10.43 -7.33 3.58
CA LEU A 72 -9.96 -6.02 3.14
C LEU A 72 -9.92 -5.01 4.29
N GLY A 73 -10.90 -5.03 5.19
CA GLY A 73 -10.90 -4.21 6.41
C GLY A 73 -9.70 -4.49 7.32
N GLN A 74 -9.38 -5.77 7.53
CA GLN A 74 -8.22 -6.18 8.32
C GLN A 74 -6.90 -5.74 7.66
N LEU A 75 -6.79 -5.86 6.33
CA LEU A 75 -5.63 -5.40 5.57
C LEU A 75 -5.43 -3.88 5.68
N ILE A 76 -6.50 -3.10 5.51
CA ILE A 76 -6.47 -1.63 5.66
C ILE A 76 -5.98 -1.24 7.06
N HIS A 77 -6.48 -1.91 8.10
CA HIS A 77 -6.07 -1.65 9.47
C HIS A 77 -4.59 -2.01 9.73
N ALA A 78 -4.14 -3.17 9.23
CA ALA A 78 -2.75 -3.60 9.37
C ALA A 78 -1.78 -2.62 8.68
N CYS A 79 -2.09 -2.17 7.46
CA CYS A 79 -1.32 -1.16 6.76
C CYS A 79 -1.31 0.18 7.51
N GLY A 80 -2.46 0.61 8.04
CA GLY A 80 -2.55 1.82 8.86
C GLY A 80 -1.67 1.76 10.10
N ASN A 81 -1.75 0.68 10.88
CA ASN A 81 -0.92 0.48 12.07
C ASN A 81 0.58 0.44 11.74
N PHE A 82 0.95 -0.18 10.61
CA PHE A 82 2.33 -0.19 10.16
C PHE A 82 2.82 1.24 9.90
N ILE A 83 2.06 2.05 9.15
CA ILE A 83 2.43 3.43 8.81
C ILE A 83 2.48 4.33 10.05
N GLU A 84 1.46 4.26 10.91
CA GLU A 84 1.38 5.08 12.14
C GLU A 84 2.47 4.71 13.14
N GLY A 85 2.83 3.42 13.26
CA GLY A 85 3.92 2.96 14.11
C GLY A 85 5.29 3.53 13.75
N TRP A 86 5.44 4.13 12.56
CA TRP A 86 6.66 4.81 12.12
C TRP A 86 6.59 6.34 12.16
N ALA A 87 5.39 6.92 12.33
CA ALA A 87 5.23 8.36 12.48
C ALA A 87 5.56 8.86 13.90
N GLY A 88 5.96 7.96 14.80
CA GLY A 88 6.33 8.21 16.20
C GLY A 88 7.82 8.12 16.49
#